data_AF-A0A971LYJ3-F1
#
_entry.id   AF-A0A971LYJ3-F1
#
_cell.length_a   1.000
_cell.length_b   1.000
_cell.length_c   1.000
_cell.angle_alpha   90.00
_cell.angle_beta   90.00
_cell.angle_gamma   90.00
#
_symmetry.space_group_name_H-M   'P 1'
#
loop_
_entity.id
_entity.type
_entity.pdbx_description
1 polymer ?
#
loop_
_entity_poly.entity_id
_entity_poly.type
_entity_poly.pdbx_seq_one_letter_code
_entity_poly.pdbx_strand_id
1 'polypeptide(L)'
;MNSWLPKISLLALIIILPISFYIMYNGIGLIEGLDFGPGNYYYTDIPGWENIFFGKNNARIGTDHPLLFFTLFFGWGFICYKFLSWL
;
A
#
# COMPACT_ATOMS: atom_id res chain seq x y z
N MET A 1 -24.46 -2.32 26.25
CA MET A 1 -23.80 -1.78 25.03
C MET A 1 -24.11 -0.29 24.96
N ASN A 2 -23.12 0.60 24.98
CA ASN A 2 -23.35 2.05 25.01
C ASN A 2 -24.04 2.53 23.72
N SER A 3 -25.27 3.03 23.83
CA SER A 3 -26.14 3.42 22.70
C SER A 3 -25.67 4.67 21.93
N TRP A 4 -24.63 5.34 22.41
CA TRP A 4 -24.08 6.58 21.83
C TRP A 4 -23.03 6.34 20.75
N LEU A 5 -22.24 5.27 20.87
CA LEU A 5 -21.18 4.95 19.92
C LEU A 5 -21.70 4.81 18.47
N PRO A 6 -22.80 4.07 18.21
CA PRO A 6 -23.32 3.94 16.85
C PRO A 6 -23.80 5.26 16.26
N LYS A 7 -24.34 6.16 17.08
CA LYS A 7 -24.85 7.48 16.65
C LYS A 7 -23.70 8.40 16.24
N ILE A 8 -22.61 8.40 17.01
CA ILE A 8 -21.40 9.16 16.70
C ILE A 8 -20.76 8.62 15.41
N SER A 9 -20.64 7.30 15.26
CA SER A 9 -20.12 6.69 14.04
C SER A 9 -20.96 7.04 12.81
N LEU A 10 -22.30 7.04 12.93
CA LEU A 10 -23.20 7.42 11.84
C LEU A 10 -23.04 8.90 11.47
N LEU A 11 -22.95 9.79 12.47
CA LEU A 11 -22.71 11.21 12.23
C LEU A 11 -21.37 11.44 11.52
N ALA A 12 -20.30 10.78 11.97
CA ALA A 12 -18.99 10.85 11.35
C ALA A 12 -19.04 10.37 9.89
N LEU A 13 -19.74 9.26 9.60
CA LEU A 13 -19.91 8.75 8.24
C LEU A 13 -20.63 9.75 7.33
N ILE A 14 -21.72 10.35 7.82
CA ILE A 14 -22.51 11.37 7.09
C ILE A 14 -21.66 12.59 6.73
N ILE A 15 -20.69 12.96 7.58
CA ILE A 15 -19.81 14.12 7.35
C ILE A 15 -18.64 13.74 6.44
N ILE A 16 -18.00 12.59 6.67
CA ILE A 16 -16.79 12.18 5.95
C ILE A 16 -17.10 11.88 4.49
N LEU A 17 -18.22 11.21 4.19
CA LEU A 17 -18.55 10.84 2.81
C LEU A 17 -18.61 12.05 1.85
N PRO A 18 -19.37 13.12 2.13
CA PRO A 18 -19.36 14.33 1.31
C PRO A 18 -17.99 14.98 1.18
N ILE A 19 -17.21 15.03 2.27
CA ILE A 19 -15.86 15.61 2.25
C ILE A 19 -14.94 14.79 1.35
N SER A 20 -14.98 13.46 1.43
CA SER A 20 -14.22 12.57 0.56
C SER A 20 -14.58 12.79 -0.91
N PHE A 21 -15.87 12.88 -1.25
CA PHE A 21 -16.29 13.19 -2.61
C PHE A 21 -15.83 14.58 -3.08
N TYR A 22 -15.87 15.58 -2.20
CA TYR A 22 -15.39 16.93 -2.51
C TYR A 22 -13.88 16.93 -2.80
N ILE A 23 -13.08 16.23 -1.99
CA ILE A 23 -11.63 16.09 -2.20
C ILE A 23 -11.35 15.39 -3.53
N MET A 24 -12.03 14.27 -3.80
CA MET A 24 -11.86 13.51 -5.04
C MET A 24 -12.26 14.32 -6.28
N TYR A 25 -13.41 14.97 -6.25
CA TYR A 25 -13.93 15.76 -7.39
C TYR A 25 -13.02 16.94 -7.74
N ASN A 26 -12.42 17.57 -6.73
CA ASN A 26 -11.53 18.72 -6.94
C ASN A 26 -10.04 18.31 -7.06
N GLY A 27 -9.72 17.01 -7.05
CA GLY A 27 -8.33 16.53 -7.10
C GLY A 27 -7.44 17.08 -5.98
N ILE A 28 -8.01 17.38 -4.80
CA ILE A 28 -7.28 18.03 -3.71
C ILE A 28 -6.22 17.06 -3.16
N GLY A 29 -4.95 17.47 -3.22
CA GLY A 29 -3.81 16.66 -2.77
C GLY A 29 -3.17 15.82 -3.86
N LEU A 30 -3.66 15.88 -5.11
CA LEU A 30 -2.99 15.29 -6.27
C LEU A 30 -1.85 16.20 -6.76
N ILE A 31 -0.81 15.58 -7.32
CA ILE A 31 0.24 16.31 -8.04
C ILE A 31 -0.32 16.70 -9.42
N GLU A 32 -0.07 17.93 -9.85
CA GLU A 32 -0.56 18.44 -11.14
C GLU A 32 -0.13 17.51 -12.30
N GLY A 33 -1.10 17.07 -13.10
CA GLY A 33 -0.88 16.13 -14.21
C GLY A 33 -0.83 14.65 -13.81
N LEU A 34 -0.97 14.31 -12.52
CA LEU A 34 -0.99 12.94 -12.02
C LEU A 34 -2.28 12.65 -11.24
N ASP A 35 -3.26 12.06 -11.95
CA ASP A 35 -4.46 11.49 -11.36
C ASP A 35 -4.43 9.97 -11.52
N PHE A 36 -4.19 9.27 -10.42
CA PHE A 36 -4.15 7.81 -10.39
C PHE A 36 -5.51 7.18 -10.06
N GLY A 37 -6.56 7.97 -9.82
CA GLY A 37 -7.89 7.49 -9.47
C GLY A 37 -8.00 6.95 -8.03
N PRO A 38 -9.23 6.58 -7.61
CA PRO A 38 -9.50 6.11 -6.27
C PRO A 38 -8.92 4.70 -6.03
N GLY A 39 -7.92 4.62 -5.13
CA GLY A 39 -7.31 3.35 -4.69
C GLY A 39 -5.85 3.15 -5.07
N ASN A 40 -5.27 4.05 -5.87
CA ASN A 40 -3.86 3.97 -6.24
C ASN A 40 -2.97 4.64 -5.19
N TYR A 41 -2.53 3.81 -4.23
CA TYR A 41 -1.49 4.15 -3.25
C TYR A 41 -0.14 3.51 -3.61
N TYR A 42 -0.02 2.92 -4.80
CA TYR A 42 1.19 2.23 -5.16
C TYR A 42 2.23 3.25 -5.61
N TYR A 43 3.35 3.29 -4.88
CA TYR A 43 4.50 4.11 -5.26
C TYR A 43 4.93 3.87 -6.72
N THR A 44 4.67 2.68 -7.26
CA THR A 44 4.94 2.28 -8.66
C THR A 44 4.28 3.15 -9.72
N ASP A 45 3.22 3.87 -9.36
CA ASP A 45 2.47 4.70 -10.32
C ASP A 45 3.12 6.09 -10.50
N ILE A 46 4.04 6.47 -9.61
CA ILE A 46 4.78 7.74 -9.71
C ILE A 46 5.76 7.65 -10.90
N PRO A 47 5.75 8.62 -11.84
CA PRO A 47 6.74 8.66 -12.91
C PRO A 47 8.17 8.64 -12.37
N GLY A 48 8.98 7.71 -12.87
CA GLY A 48 10.37 7.56 -12.45
C GLY A 48 10.54 6.86 -11.09
N TRP A 49 9.49 6.27 -10.53
CA TRP A 49 9.54 5.46 -9.31
C TRP A 49 10.65 4.40 -9.34
N GLU A 50 10.89 3.80 -10.50
CA GLU A 50 11.94 2.79 -10.69
C GLU A 50 13.33 3.34 -10.38
N ASN A 51 13.56 4.65 -10.47
CA ASN A 51 14.85 5.24 -10.08
C ASN A 51 15.02 5.32 -8.56
N ILE A 52 13.90 5.40 -7.81
CA ILE A 52 13.90 5.41 -6.35
C ILE A 52 14.20 3.99 -5.82
N PHE A 53 13.65 2.95 -6.44
CA PHE A 53 13.75 1.56 -5.94
C PHE A 53 14.74 0.68 -6.69
N PHE A 54 15.00 0.95 -7.97
CA PHE A 54 15.92 0.22 -8.84
C PHE A 54 17.04 1.09 -9.43
N GLY A 55 17.26 2.29 -8.88
CA GLY A 55 18.35 3.17 -9.28
C GLY A 55 19.72 2.52 -9.17
N LYS A 56 20.69 3.03 -9.95
CA LYS A 56 22.06 2.50 -10.02
C LYS A 56 22.77 2.38 -8.65
N ASN A 57 22.41 3.24 -7.70
CA ASN A 57 23.03 3.30 -6.38
C ASN A 57 22.29 2.46 -5.32
N ASN A 58 21.19 1.79 -5.69
CA ASN A 58 20.43 0.98 -4.75
C ASN A 58 21.08 -0.38 -4.54
N ALA A 59 20.86 -0.94 -3.35
CA ALA A 59 21.27 -2.30 -3.06
C ALA A 59 20.50 -3.27 -3.97
N ARG A 60 21.21 -3.93 -4.89
CA ARG A 60 20.67 -4.96 -5.76
C ARG A 60 21.32 -6.29 -5.39
N ILE A 61 20.51 -7.35 -5.37
CA ILE A 61 20.99 -8.72 -5.15
C ILE A 61 21.88 -9.19 -6.32
N GLY A 62 21.91 -8.45 -7.43
CA GLY A 62 22.76 -8.71 -8.59
C GLY A 62 22.18 -9.71 -9.58
N THR A 63 20.91 -10.10 -9.39
CA THR A 63 20.19 -11.00 -10.30
C THR A 63 18.70 -10.67 -10.25
N ASP A 64 18.03 -10.82 -11.39
CA ASP A 64 16.58 -10.69 -11.52
C ASP A 64 15.92 -12.08 -11.73
N HIS A 65 16.61 -13.18 -11.35
CA HIS A 65 16.17 -14.55 -11.62
C HIS A 65 14.93 -14.94 -10.81
N PRO A 66 13.74 -15.09 -11.43
CA PRO A 66 12.47 -15.19 -10.70
C PRO A 66 12.39 -16.41 -9.79
N LEU A 67 12.90 -17.56 -10.25
CA LEU A 67 12.88 -18.80 -9.46
C LEU A 67 13.73 -18.72 -8.20
N LEU A 68 14.81 -17.92 -8.20
CA LEU A 68 15.64 -17.74 -7.02
C LEU A 68 14.81 -17.03 -5.93
N PHE A 69 14.11 -15.96 -6.30
CA PHE A 69 13.26 -15.21 -5.37
C PHE A 69 12.10 -16.03 -4.84
N PHE A 70 11.40 -16.78 -5.70
CA PHE A 70 10.34 -17.68 -5.24
C PHE A 70 10.87 -18.73 -4.26
N THR A 71 12.03 -19.32 -4.58
CA THR A 71 12.66 -20.34 -3.72
C THR A 71 13.05 -19.74 -2.36
N LEU A 72 13.65 -18.54 -2.34
CA LEU A 72 14.00 -17.85 -1.10
C LEU A 72 12.75 -17.50 -0.27
N PHE A 73 11.69 -17.01 -0.92
CA PHE A 73 10.43 -16.67 -0.25
C PHE A 73 9.77 -17.90 0.40
N PHE A 74 9.58 -18.99 -0.36
CA PHE A 74 8.99 -20.21 0.17
C PHE A 74 9.89 -20.91 1.20
N GLY A 75 11.21 -20.90 0.98
CA GLY A 75 12.18 -21.44 1.92
C GLY A 75 12.15 -20.70 3.26
N TRP A 76 12.10 -19.37 3.22
CA TRP A 76 11.94 -18.55 4.43
C TRP A 76 10.60 -18.83 5.14
N GLY A 77 9.50 -18.87 4.40
CA GLY A 77 8.18 -19.21 4.94
C GLY A 77 8.18 -20.57 5.63
N PHE A 78 8.83 -21.58 5.05
CA PHE A 78 8.97 -22.90 5.65
C PHE A 78 9.81 -22.88 6.94
N ILE A 79 10.92 -22.15 6.97
CA ILE A 79 11.75 -21.99 8.19
C ILE A 79 10.93 -21.35 9.30
N CYS A 80 10.23 -20.24 9.01
CA CYS A 80 9.35 -19.58 9.97
C CYS A 80 8.28 -20.54 10.50
N TYR A 81 7.60 -21.28 9.60
CA TYR A 81 6.61 -22.28 9.99
C TYR A 81 7.20 -23.33 10.95
N LYS A 82 8.38 -23.89 10.63
CA LYS A 82 9.02 -24.90 11.48
C LYS A 82 9.44 -24.32 12.83
N PHE A 83 9.95 -23.08 12.86
CA PHE A 83 10.33 -22.40 14.09
C PHE A 83 9.11 -22.08 14.98
N LEU A 84 8.04 -21.53 14.39
CA LEU A 84 6.80 -21.22 15.11
C LEU A 84 6.05 -22.47 15.56
N SER A 85 6.11 -23.57 14.81
CA SER A 85 5.49 -24.85 15.22
C SER A 85 6.28 -25.59 16.31
N TRP A 86 7.50 -25.16 16.59
CA TRP A 86 8.32 -25.69 17.68
C TRP A 86 8.06 -24.95 19.01
N LEU A 87 7.55 -23.72 18.92
CA LEU A 87 7.02 -22.92 20.02
C LEU A 87 5.61 -23.40 20.43
#